data_AF-A0A8I1T7D4-F1
#
_entry.id   AF-A0A8I1T7D4-F1
#
_cell.length_a   1.000
_cell.length_b   1.000
_cell.length_c   1.000
_cell.angle_alpha   90.00
_cell.angle_beta   90.00
_cell.angle_gamma   90.00
#
_symmetry.space_group_name_H-M   'P 1'
#
loop_
_entity.id
_entity.type
_entity.pdbx_description
1 polymer ?
#
loop_
_entity_poly.entity_id
_entity_poly.type
_entity_poly.pdbx_seq_one_letter_code
_entity_poly.pdbx_strand_id
1 'polypeptide(L)'
;MIRRIAFTIAPAIVVALMLWLAPDAMAAGGNDVGQNIGSLLRHYAAQIYGGIIAIVGLIFLLNRRYTDLALFFLAAVLVAWLVFSPDQVADAARGIGDQILP
;
A
#
# COMPACT_ATOMS: atom_id res chain seq x y z
N MET A 1 5.30 28.66 -4.39
CA MET A 1 6.15 28.32 -3.23
C MET A 1 5.39 27.55 -2.15
N ILE A 2 4.22 28.04 -1.72
CA ILE A 2 3.35 27.40 -0.69
C ILE A 2 3.02 25.93 -0.99
N ARG A 3 2.71 25.56 -2.24
CA ARG A 3 2.45 24.16 -2.65
C ARG A 3 3.64 23.22 -2.41
N ARG A 4 4.89 23.69 -2.54
CA ARG A 4 6.08 22.84 -2.32
C ARG A 4 6.36 22.65 -0.82
N ILE A 5 6.15 23.71 -0.04
CA ILE A 5 6.31 23.71 1.43
C ILE A 5 5.24 22.82 2.08
N ALA A 6 4.00 22.88 1.59
CA ALA A 6 2.94 21.98 2.06
C ALA A 6 3.28 20.50 1.80
N PHE A 7 3.86 20.19 0.64
CA PHE A 7 4.25 18.81 0.31
C PHE A 7 5.45 18.28 1.12
N THR A 8 6.36 19.14 1.58
CA THR A 8 7.52 18.72 2.37
C THR A 8 7.27 18.74 3.88
N ILE A 9 6.47 19.69 4.39
CA ILE A 9 6.25 19.87 5.83
C ILE A 9 5.07 19.02 6.33
N ALA A 10 4.02 18.82 5.53
CA ALA A 10 2.88 17.99 5.92
C ALA A 10 3.26 16.56 6.37
N PRO A 11 4.12 15.79 5.68
CA PRO A 11 4.48 14.45 6.15
C PRO A 11 5.25 14.48 7.47
N ALA A 12 6.14 15.47 7.68
CA ALA A 12 6.86 15.62 8.93
C ALA A 12 5.93 15.93 10.12
N ILE A 13 4.92 16.77 9.90
CA ILE A 13 3.90 17.09 10.91
C ILE A 13 3.05 15.85 11.24
N VAL A 14 2.66 15.07 10.22
CA VAL A 14 1.89 13.84 10.42
C VAL A 14 2.70 12.80 11.21
N VAL A 15 3.98 12.62 10.89
CA VAL A 15 4.88 11.73 11.65
C VAL A 15 5.03 12.19 13.10
N ALA A 16 5.23 13.49 13.33
CA ALA A 16 5.33 14.05 14.68
C ALA A 16 4.05 13.88 15.49
N LEU A 17 2.87 14.09 14.88
CA LEU A 17 1.57 13.85 15.51
C LEU A 17 1.35 12.38 15.84
N MET A 18 1.71 11.47 14.94
CA MET A 18 1.60 10.02 15.15
C MET A 18 2.48 9.54 16.31
N LEU A 19 3.72 10.07 16.41
CA LEU A 19 4.63 9.78 17.51
C LEU A 19 4.14 10.32 18.86
N TRP A 20 3.42 11.45 18.85
CA TRP A 20 2.86 12.03 20.07
C TRP A 20 1.61 11.29 20.58
N LEU A 21 0.82 10.72 19.66
CA LEU A 21 -0.43 10.02 19.97
C LEU A 21 -0.24 8.58 20.48
N ALA A 22 0.96 8.02 20.43
CA ALA A 22 1.24 6.64 20.82
C ALA A 22 2.39 6.52 21.85
N PRO A 23 2.27 7.15 23.04
CA PRO A 23 3.31 7.07 24.07
C PRO A 23 3.55 5.64 24.57
N ASP A 24 2.49 4.81 24.61
CA ASP A 24 2.58 3.40 25.02
C ASP A 24 3.36 2.54 24.01
N ALA A 25 3.34 2.89 22.73
CA ALA A 25 4.12 2.22 21.70
C ALA A 25 5.62 2.55 21.77
N MET A 26 6.00 3.63 22.47
CA MET A 26 7.39 3.95 22.80
C MET A 26 7.85 3.27 24.11
N ALA A 27 6.91 2.89 24.97
CA ALA A 27 7.18 2.31 26.29
C ALA A 27 7.21 0.77 26.31
N ALA A 28 6.51 0.10 25.39
CA ALA A 28 6.61 -1.34 25.22
C ALA A 28 7.97 -1.72 24.59
N GLY A 29 8.59 -2.81 25.07
CA GLY A 29 9.89 -3.27 24.55
C GLY A 29 9.84 -3.53 23.04
N GLY A 30 10.95 -3.25 22.35
CA GLY A 30 11.00 -3.20 20.88
C GLY A 30 10.53 -4.47 20.14
N ASN A 31 10.55 -5.64 20.79
CA ASN A 31 10.03 -6.88 20.22
C ASN A 31 8.49 -6.93 20.19
N ASP A 32 7.82 -6.49 21.26
CA ASP A 32 6.35 -6.48 21.37
C ASP A 32 5.75 -5.35 20.51
N VAL A 33 6.44 -4.21 20.42
CA VAL A 33 6.07 -3.10 19.54
C VAL A 33 6.16 -3.50 18.08
N GLY A 34 7.25 -4.19 17.68
CA GLY A 34 7.44 -4.67 16.32
C GLY A 34 6.36 -5.67 15.89
N GLN A 35 6.00 -6.60 16.77
CA GLN A 35 4.95 -7.59 16.48
C GLN A 35 3.55 -6.95 16.38
N ASN A 36 3.26 -5.98 17.25
CA ASN A 36 1.99 -5.26 17.27
C ASN A 36 1.85 -4.33 16.05
N ILE A 37 2.88 -3.54 15.74
CA ILE A 37 2.93 -2.69 14.55
C ILE A 37 2.88 -3.54 13.28
N GLY A 38 3.58 -4.66 13.21
CA GLY A 38 3.53 -5.57 12.06
C GLY A 38 2.13 -6.14 11.81
N SER A 39 1.42 -6.54 12.88
CA SER A 39 0.03 -6.99 12.82
C SER A 39 -0.93 -5.87 12.37
N LEU A 40 -0.80 -4.68 12.95
CA LEU A 40 -1.60 -3.50 12.60
C LEU A 40 -1.36 -3.09 11.14
N LEU A 41 -0.09 -2.99 10.72
CA LEU A 41 0.27 -2.68 9.34
C LEU A 41 -0.31 -3.70 8.37
N ARG A 42 -0.27 -5.00 8.69
CA ARG A 42 -0.87 -6.04 7.85
C ARG A 42 -2.40 -5.90 7.77
N HIS A 43 -3.05 -5.57 8.88
CA HIS A 43 -4.49 -5.35 8.94
C HIS A 43 -4.92 -4.14 8.10
N TYR A 44 -4.20 -3.03 8.22
CA TYR A 44 -4.51 -1.79 7.50
C TYR A 44 -3.93 -1.73 6.08
N ALA A 45 -2.98 -2.59 5.72
CA ALA A 45 -2.33 -2.58 4.40
C ALA A 45 -3.36 -2.63 3.26
N ALA A 46 -4.38 -3.51 3.37
CA ALA A 46 -5.42 -3.63 2.36
C ALA A 46 -6.27 -2.35 2.25
N GLN A 47 -6.61 -1.73 3.39
CA GLN A 47 -7.41 -0.50 3.44
C GLN A 47 -6.63 0.70 2.91
N ILE A 48 -5.37 0.86 3.31
CA ILE A 48 -4.49 1.93 2.83
C ILE A 48 -4.25 1.78 1.32
N TYR A 49 -3.96 0.55 0.87
CA TYR A 49 -3.75 0.25 -0.54
C TYR A 49 -5.00 0.56 -1.38
N GLY A 50 -6.17 0.08 -0.96
CA GLY A 50 -7.44 0.38 -1.60
C GLY A 50 -7.77 1.87 -1.61
N GLY A 51 -7.46 2.58 -0.51
CA GLY A 51 -7.63 4.03 -0.39
C GLY A 51 -6.78 4.81 -1.39
N ILE A 52 -5.50 4.44 -1.55
CA ILE A 52 -4.61 5.07 -2.54
C ILE A 52 -5.14 4.83 -3.96
N ILE A 53 -5.56 3.60 -4.28
CA ILE A 53 -6.15 3.27 -5.58
C ILE A 53 -7.39 4.12 -5.84
N ALA A 54 -8.28 4.25 -4.85
CA ALA A 54 -9.50 5.04 -5.00
C ALA A 54 -9.20 6.51 -5.29
N ILE A 55 -8.24 7.12 -4.58
CA ILE A 55 -7.86 8.53 -4.77
C ILE A 55 -7.23 8.72 -6.15
N VAL A 56 -6.25 7.90 -6.53
CA VAL A 56 -5.56 8.01 -7.82
C VAL A 56 -6.52 7.71 -8.98
N GLY A 57 -7.38 6.71 -8.83
CA GLY A 57 -8.42 6.38 -9.79
C GLY A 57 -9.41 7.53 -9.98
N LEU A 58 -9.85 8.17 -8.89
CA LEU A 58 -10.72 9.35 -8.96
C LEU A 58 -10.03 10.49 -9.72
N ILE A 59 -8.73 10.72 -9.49
CA ILE A 59 -7.97 11.76 -10.20
C ILE A 59 -7.97 11.49 -11.71
N PHE A 60 -7.69 10.26 -12.15
CA PHE A 60 -7.73 9.93 -13.58
C PHE A 60 -9.14 10.05 -14.17
N LEU A 61 -10.15 9.63 -13.41
CA LEU A 61 -11.55 9.70 -13.81
C LEU A 61 -12.02 11.14 -14.02
N LEU A 62 -11.74 12.03 -13.05
CA LEU A 62 -12.10 13.45 -13.13
C LEU A 62 -11.40 14.16 -14.29
N ASN A 63 -10.19 13.73 -14.64
CA ASN A 63 -9.45 14.25 -15.79
C ASN A 63 -9.84 13.58 -17.13
N ARG A 64 -10.85 12.70 -17.15
CA ARG A 64 -11.30 11.92 -18.31
C ARG A 64 -10.18 11.11 -18.99
N ARG A 65 -9.16 10.71 -18.23
CA ARG A 65 -8.02 9.90 -18.70
C ARG A 65 -8.34 8.41 -18.60
N TYR A 66 -9.33 7.95 -19.35
CA TYR A 66 -9.87 6.59 -19.20
C TYR A 66 -8.87 5.48 -19.52
N THR A 67 -8.00 5.68 -20.52
CA THR A 67 -6.94 4.72 -20.87
C THR A 67 -5.95 4.56 -19.73
N ASP A 68 -5.50 5.68 -19.15
CA ASP A 68 -4.56 5.67 -18.03
C ASP A 68 -5.21 5.09 -16.76
N LEU A 69 -6.49 5.38 -16.54
CA LEU A 69 -7.28 4.80 -15.45
C LEU A 69 -7.33 3.27 -15.57
N ALA A 70 -7.62 2.75 -16.77
CA ALA A 70 -7.70 1.32 -17.02
C ALA A 70 -6.34 0.64 -16.81
N LEU A 71 -5.26 1.23 -17.34
CA LEU A 71 -3.90 0.72 -17.15
C LEU A 71 -3.49 0.74 -15.67
N PHE A 72 -3.83 1.82 -14.96
CA PHE A 72 -3.58 1.95 -13.53
C PHE A 72 -4.29 0.85 -12.74
N PHE A 73 -5.59 0.63 -12.98
CA PHE A 73 -6.32 -0.43 -12.30
C PHE A 73 -5.78 -1.83 -12.63
N LEU A 74 -5.39 -2.08 -13.89
CA LEU A 74 -4.76 -3.34 -14.26
C LEU A 74 -3.47 -3.57 -13.46
N ALA A 75 -2.58 -2.58 -13.43
CA ALA A 75 -1.34 -2.65 -12.67
C ALA A 75 -1.61 -2.82 -11.17
N ALA A 76 -2.59 -2.10 -10.63
CA ALA A 76 -3.00 -2.21 -9.24
C ALA A 76 -3.49 -3.62 -8.91
N VAL A 77 -4.37 -4.21 -9.72
CA VAL A 77 -4.85 -5.58 -9.49
C VAL A 77 -3.69 -6.58 -9.53
N LEU A 78 -2.76 -6.45 -10.47
CA LEU A 78 -1.59 -7.34 -10.55
C LEU A 78 -0.70 -7.23 -9.30
N VAL A 79 -0.44 -6.01 -8.83
CA VAL A 79 0.34 -5.80 -7.60
C VAL A 79 -0.40 -6.31 -6.38
N ALA A 80 -1.71 -6.09 -6.29
CA ALA A 80 -2.54 -6.59 -5.20
C ALA A 80 -2.49 -8.12 -5.14
N TRP A 81 -2.62 -8.78 -6.29
CA TRP A 81 -2.54 -10.23 -6.40
C TRP A 81 -1.17 -10.75 -5.95
N LEU A 82 -0.08 -10.12 -6.40
CA LEU A 82 1.29 -10.49 -6.00
C LEU A 82 1.53 -10.32 -4.49
N VAL A 83 1.03 -9.24 -3.89
CA VAL A 83 1.33 -8.89 -2.49
C VAL A 83 0.41 -9.62 -1.51
N PHE A 84 -0.89 -9.71 -1.82
CA PHE A 84 -1.89 -10.28 -0.91
C PHE A 84 -2.21 -11.75 -1.19
N SER A 85 -1.74 -12.32 -2.30
CA SER A 85 -1.97 -13.72 -2.65
C SER A 85 -0.73 -14.38 -3.27
N PRO A 86 0.42 -14.35 -2.56
CA PRO A 86 1.69 -14.85 -3.09
C PRO A 86 1.64 -16.35 -3.44
N ASP A 87 0.89 -17.15 -2.67
CA ASP A 87 0.75 -18.59 -2.94
C ASP A 87 0.05 -18.85 -4.28
N GLN A 88 -1.00 -18.09 -4.59
CA GLN A 88 -1.71 -18.21 -5.86
C GLN A 88 -0.82 -17.82 -7.05
N VAL A 89 0.05 -16.82 -6.85
CA VAL A 89 1.04 -16.44 -7.88
C VAL A 89 2.08 -17.52 -8.06
N ALA A 90 2.58 -18.12 -6.97
CA ALA A 90 3.53 -19.21 -7.03
C ALA A 90 2.93 -20.43 -7.75
N ASP A 91 1.67 -20.77 -7.47
CA ASP A 91 0.99 -21.89 -8.13
C ASP A 91 0.73 -21.62 -9.61
N ALA A 92 0.34 -20.38 -9.97
CA ALA A 92 0.23 -19.98 -11.37
C ALA A 92 1.58 -20.07 -12.10
N ALA A 93 2.67 -19.64 -11.45
CA ALA A 93 4.02 -19.71 -12.00
C ALA A 93 4.50 -21.16 -12.18
N ARG A 94 4.22 -22.04 -11.22
CA ARG A 94 4.49 -23.49 -11.33
C ARG A 94 3.71 -24.11 -12.48
N GLY A 95 2.41 -23.83 -12.59
CA GLY A 95 1.58 -24.35 -13.69
C GLY A 95 2.07 -23.91 -15.08
N ILE A 96 2.57 -22.69 -15.21
CA ILE A 96 3.21 -22.22 -16.45
C ILE A 96 4.56 -22.93 -16.67
N GLY A 97 5.36 -23.09 -15.60
CA GLY A 97 6.61 -23.81 -15.64
C GLY A 97 6.45 -25.24 -16.14
N ASP A 98 5.53 -26.00 -15.57
CA ASP A 98 5.24 -27.40 -15.93
C ASP A 98 4.71 -27.53 -17.37
N GLN A 99 4.11 -26.48 -17.92
CA GLN A 99 3.62 -26.47 -19.30
C GLN A 99 4.74 -26.17 -20.34
N ILE A 100 5.82 -25.51 -19.92
CA ILE A 100 6.94 -25.09 -20.78
C ILE A 100 8.16 -26.02 -20.63
N LEU A 101 8.41 -26.51 -19.42
CA LEU A 101 9.50 -27.41 -19.06
C LEU A 101 8.89 -28.75 -18.61
N PRO A 102 8.63 -29.69 -19.54
CA PRO A 102 8.17 -31.03 -19.17
C PRO A 102 9.22 -31.83 -18.38
#